data_AF-C5DFU8-F1
#
_entry.id   AF-C5DFU8-F1
#
_cell.length_a   1.000
_cell.length_b   1.000
_cell.length_c   1.000
_cell.angle_alpha   90.00
_cell.angle_beta   90.00
_cell.angle_gamma   90.00
#
_symmetry.space_group_name_H-M   'P 1'
#
loop_
_entity.id
_entity.type
_entity.pdbx_description
1 polymer ?
#
loop_
_entity_poly.entity_id
_entity_poly.type
_entity_poly.pdbx_seq_one_letter_code
_entity_poly.pdbx_strand_id
1 'polypeptide(L)'
;MAASRPQTEPQHTAAAKLQGRALFESIGSPEKIVAPMVDQSELAWRILSRRYGATLAYTPMFHAKMFATSEKYRRDMWCKDDGSQELDRPLVVQFCANDSDYLLAAAKLIEDKCDAVDLNLGCPQGIAKKGHYGSFLMEDWDLIHKLIRTLHDNLKIPVTAKIRVFSERAKTLEYAKMVLDAGAQFLTVHGRLREQKGQKTGLADWDIIQYLRQELPKDTVFFANGNILYPEDISRCMNEIHCDAVMSAEGNLYNPGVFNTDFIGDKEMTFPRVDKLLREYFEVVKSCEGSHASKVAMKSHFFKILRPFLPEHTDIRSNLATMSAKSSFQEWDEKVVKKVEHVVQEIFNQPDIESKDVIITGKTELWGGSYKTVPYWRCQPYFRPVNGVTGDKRVVESLSVNIAKSEEANQGKRKAEDQLVNVPKKDIKI
;
A
#
# COMPACT_ATOMS: atom_id res chain seq x y z
N MET A 1 1.17 -55.88 44.98
CA MET A 1 1.57 -55.37 43.65
C MET A 1 0.35 -54.72 43.01
N ALA A 2 0.24 -53.39 43.08
CA ALA A 2 -0.84 -52.64 42.46
C ALA A 2 -0.32 -52.06 41.14
N ALA A 3 -0.92 -52.48 40.03
CA ALA A 3 -0.54 -52.05 38.69
C ALA A 3 -0.93 -50.58 38.47
N SER A 4 0.05 -49.74 38.14
CA SER A 4 -0.13 -48.35 37.72
C SER A 4 -0.78 -48.31 36.33
N ARG A 5 -1.91 -47.60 36.21
CA ARG A 5 -2.46 -47.22 34.91
C ARG A 5 -1.62 -46.09 34.32
N PRO A 6 -1.24 -46.14 33.03
CA PRO A 6 -0.56 -45.02 32.39
C PRO A 6 -1.54 -43.86 32.23
N GLN A 7 -1.18 -42.70 32.77
CA GLN A 7 -1.85 -41.43 32.47
C GLN A 7 -1.50 -41.06 31.02
N THR A 8 -2.50 -41.07 30.15
CA THR A 8 -2.38 -40.50 28.81
C THR A 8 -2.37 -38.97 28.94
N GLU A 9 -1.24 -38.35 28.62
CA GLU A 9 -1.16 -36.90 28.45
C GLU A 9 -2.16 -36.44 27.37
N PRO A 10 -2.84 -35.29 27.55
CA PRO A 10 -3.72 -34.75 26.53
C PRO A 10 -2.90 -34.35 25.31
N GLN A 11 -3.18 -34.98 24.16
CA GLN A 11 -2.71 -34.51 22.86
C GLN A 11 -3.19 -33.07 22.67
N HIS A 12 -2.28 -32.11 22.70
CA HIS A 12 -2.52 -30.76 22.21
C HIS A 12 -2.89 -30.85 20.72
N THR A 13 -4.18 -30.86 20.41
CA THR A 13 -4.66 -30.62 19.05
C THR A 13 -4.19 -29.22 18.65
N ALA A 14 -3.24 -29.13 17.71
CA ALA A 14 -2.86 -27.85 17.14
C ALA A 14 -4.13 -27.14 16.64
N ALA A 15 -4.37 -25.91 17.11
CA ALA A 15 -5.50 -25.12 16.65
C ALA A 15 -5.50 -25.04 15.12
N ALA A 16 -6.65 -25.22 14.50
CA ALA A 16 -6.78 -25.23 13.05
C ALA A 16 -6.31 -23.88 12.46
N LYS A 17 -5.48 -23.95 11.41
CA LYS A 17 -5.04 -22.78 10.63
C LYS A 17 -6.27 -22.09 10.04
N LEU A 18 -6.60 -20.89 10.53
CA LEU A 18 -7.71 -20.10 10.01
C LEU A 18 -7.49 -19.76 8.53
N GLN A 19 -8.58 -19.73 7.77
CA GLN A 19 -8.58 -19.56 6.31
C GLN A 19 -9.57 -18.49 5.88
N GLY A 20 -9.29 -17.87 4.73
CA GLY A 20 -10.15 -16.90 4.05
C GLY A 20 -10.83 -15.90 4.98
N ARG A 21 -12.17 -15.83 4.92
CA ARG A 21 -12.98 -14.90 5.72
C ARG A 21 -12.78 -15.04 7.23
N ALA A 22 -12.71 -16.28 7.74
CA ALA A 22 -12.55 -16.51 9.19
C ALA A 22 -11.22 -15.96 9.71
N LEU A 23 -10.15 -16.05 8.91
CA LEU A 23 -8.88 -15.38 9.23
C LEU A 23 -9.05 -13.86 9.27
N PHE A 24 -9.66 -13.26 8.24
CA PHE A 24 -9.88 -11.82 8.16
C PHE A 24 -10.67 -11.28 9.36
N GLU A 25 -11.72 -11.98 9.76
CA GLU A 25 -12.52 -11.66 10.95
C GLU A 25 -11.71 -11.80 12.24
N SER A 26 -10.87 -12.83 12.36
CA SER A 26 -10.05 -13.08 13.55
C SER A 26 -9.01 -11.99 13.82
N ILE A 27 -8.56 -11.27 12.78
CA ILE A 27 -7.62 -10.15 12.88
C ILE A 27 -8.34 -8.78 12.96
N GLY A 28 -9.66 -8.79 13.21
CA GLY A 28 -10.46 -7.58 13.43
C GLY A 28 -11.05 -6.95 12.17
N SER A 29 -11.15 -7.70 11.06
CA SER A 29 -11.68 -7.21 9.77
C SER A 29 -11.08 -5.87 9.32
N PRO A 30 -9.74 -5.78 9.18
CA PRO A 30 -9.07 -4.51 8.96
C PRO A 30 -9.41 -3.89 7.59
N GLU A 31 -9.87 -2.64 7.59
CA GLU A 31 -10.22 -1.92 6.35
C GLU A 31 -9.10 -1.00 5.81
N LYS A 32 -8.14 -0.60 6.66
CA LYS A 32 -7.16 0.48 6.40
C LYS A 32 -5.74 -0.09 6.43
N ILE A 33 -5.17 -0.35 5.25
CA ILE A 33 -3.94 -1.15 5.13
C ILE A 33 -2.72 -0.31 4.72
N VAL A 34 -1.64 -0.39 5.52
CA VAL A 34 -0.31 0.12 5.13
C VAL A 34 0.31 -0.83 4.10
N ALA A 35 0.60 -0.32 2.91
CA ALA A 35 1.21 -1.11 1.85
C ALA A 35 2.66 -1.52 2.17
N PRO A 36 3.12 -2.68 1.64
CA PRO A 36 4.53 -3.03 1.67
C PRO A 36 5.32 -2.13 0.72
N MET A 37 6.34 -1.46 1.26
CA MET A 37 7.18 -0.50 0.56
C MET A 37 8.63 -0.71 1.00
N VAL A 38 9.50 -1.06 0.04
CA VAL A 38 10.94 -1.28 0.28
C VAL A 38 11.54 -0.05 0.96
N ASP A 39 12.16 -0.25 2.12
CA ASP A 39 12.78 0.77 2.97
C ASP A 39 11.84 1.91 3.40
N GLN A 40 10.52 1.67 3.50
CA GLN A 40 9.51 2.71 3.81
C GLN A 40 8.28 2.23 4.59
N SER A 41 8.22 0.96 4.99
CA SER A 41 7.11 0.37 5.76
C SER A 41 7.64 -0.45 6.94
N GLU A 42 8.81 -0.04 7.41
CA GLU A 42 9.51 -0.49 8.60
C GLU A 42 8.76 -0.15 9.88
N LEU A 43 9.16 -0.75 11.00
CA LEU A 43 8.44 -0.74 12.26
C LEU A 43 8.00 0.67 12.69
N ALA A 44 8.92 1.65 12.68
CA ALA A 44 8.60 3.01 13.10
C ALA A 44 7.48 3.64 12.25
N TRP A 45 7.51 3.44 10.93
CA TRP A 45 6.44 3.93 10.05
C TRP A 45 5.12 3.20 10.24
N ARG A 46 5.13 1.89 10.53
CA ARG A 46 3.91 1.13 10.85
C ARG A 46 3.29 1.62 12.14
N ILE A 47 4.08 1.84 13.19
CA ILE A 47 3.60 2.42 14.46
C ILE A 47 2.98 3.79 14.21
N LEU A 48 3.66 4.68 13.47
CA LEU A 48 3.11 5.99 13.12
C LEU A 48 1.79 5.84 12.36
N SER A 49 1.75 5.03 11.30
CA SER A 49 0.55 4.84 10.49
C SER A 49 -0.66 4.32 11.31
N ARG A 50 -0.41 3.45 12.30
CA ARG A 50 -1.45 2.96 13.22
C ARG A 50 -2.03 4.07 14.09
N ARG A 51 -1.19 5.00 14.59
CA ARG A 51 -1.66 6.17 15.35
C ARG A 51 -2.57 7.08 14.53
N TYR A 52 -2.46 7.05 13.20
CA TYR A 52 -3.33 7.77 12.27
C TYR A 52 -4.47 6.92 11.70
N GLY A 53 -4.70 5.72 12.24
CA GLY A 53 -5.89 4.92 11.96
C GLY A 53 -5.67 3.70 11.06
N ALA A 54 -4.44 3.35 10.68
CA ALA A 54 -4.20 2.09 9.97
C ALA A 54 -4.52 0.87 10.87
N THR A 55 -5.25 -0.10 10.34
CA THR A 55 -5.73 -1.27 11.09
C THR A 55 -4.93 -2.54 10.76
N LEU A 56 -4.30 -2.62 9.59
CA LEU A 56 -3.37 -3.68 9.21
C LEU A 56 -2.15 -3.06 8.55
N ALA A 57 -0.98 -3.67 8.77
CA ALA A 57 0.24 -3.22 8.13
C ALA A 57 1.02 -4.37 7.51
N TYR A 58 1.76 -4.04 6.45
CA TYR A 58 2.71 -4.94 5.82
C TYR A 58 4.13 -4.47 6.11
N THR A 59 5.07 -5.40 6.26
CA THR A 59 6.50 -5.09 6.34
C THR A 59 7.03 -4.52 5.01
N PRO A 60 8.27 -4.00 4.98
CA PRO A 60 8.99 -3.88 3.73
C PRO A 60 9.08 -5.24 3.04
N MET A 61 9.21 -5.23 1.72
CA MET A 61 9.44 -6.46 0.94
C MET A 61 10.85 -6.99 1.25
N PHE A 62 10.94 -8.16 1.89
CA PHE A 62 12.20 -8.82 2.21
C PHE A 62 12.61 -9.81 1.12
N HIS A 63 13.91 -9.89 0.81
CA HIS A 63 14.41 -10.88 -0.12
C HIS A 63 14.55 -12.23 0.58
N ALA A 64 13.73 -13.23 0.21
CA ALA A 64 13.65 -14.51 0.91
C ALA A 64 15.01 -15.21 1.07
N LYS A 65 15.78 -15.37 -0.02
CA LYS A 65 17.13 -15.98 0.04
C LYS A 65 18.07 -15.28 1.02
N MET A 66 18.09 -13.95 1.04
CA MET A 66 18.93 -13.18 1.96
C MET A 66 18.43 -13.30 3.39
N PHE A 67 17.11 -13.28 3.59
CA PHE A 67 16.51 -13.46 4.91
C PHE A 67 16.79 -14.86 5.46
N ALA A 68 16.73 -15.91 4.63
CA ALA A 68 17.04 -17.28 5.06
C ALA A 68 18.53 -17.45 5.40
N THR A 69 19.44 -16.95 4.56
CA THR A 69 20.87 -17.33 4.64
C THR A 69 21.78 -16.30 5.30
N SER A 70 21.36 -15.03 5.44
CA SER A 70 22.19 -13.97 6.01
C SER A 70 21.61 -13.42 7.30
N GLU A 71 22.24 -13.77 8.42
CA GLU A 71 21.86 -13.23 9.74
C GLU A 71 22.01 -11.71 9.81
N LYS A 72 23.04 -11.15 9.17
CA LYS A 72 23.22 -9.71 9.07
C LYS A 72 22.00 -9.07 8.38
N TYR A 73 21.57 -9.59 7.23
CA TYR A 73 20.42 -9.06 6.51
C TYR A 73 19.15 -9.10 7.37
N ARG A 74 18.90 -10.22 8.07
CA ARG A 74 17.77 -10.33 8.99
C ARG A 74 17.82 -9.29 10.09
N ARG A 75 18.94 -9.16 10.80
CA ARG A 75 19.10 -8.19 11.90
C ARG A 75 18.95 -6.74 11.43
N ASP A 76 19.38 -6.44 10.20
CA ASP A 76 19.24 -5.10 9.63
C ASP A 76 17.77 -4.77 9.29
N MET A 77 16.95 -5.78 9.01
CA MET A 77 15.56 -5.64 8.53
C MET A 77 14.50 -5.93 9.59
N TRP A 78 14.84 -6.64 10.67
CA TRP A 78 13.93 -7.14 11.69
C TRP A 78 14.55 -6.97 13.09
N CYS A 79 13.90 -6.22 13.98
CA CYS A 79 14.27 -6.09 15.38
C CYS A 79 13.33 -6.88 16.31
N LYS A 80 13.56 -6.81 17.62
CA LYS A 80 12.77 -7.53 18.63
C LYS A 80 11.30 -7.10 18.70
N ASP A 81 11.02 -5.84 18.32
CA ASP A 81 9.69 -5.24 18.45
C ASP A 81 8.85 -5.41 17.17
N ASP A 82 9.48 -5.77 16.05
CA ASP A 82 8.77 -6.19 14.83
C ASP A 82 7.89 -7.42 15.16
N GLY A 83 6.62 -7.35 14.80
CA GLY A 83 5.66 -8.43 15.08
C GLY A 83 5.17 -8.51 16.53
N SER A 84 5.50 -7.53 17.39
CA SER A 84 4.98 -7.45 18.76
C SER A 84 3.45 -7.36 18.77
N GLN A 85 2.79 -8.18 19.61
CA GLN A 85 1.34 -8.22 19.77
C GLN A 85 0.75 -6.87 20.20
N GLU A 86 1.48 -6.11 21.02
CA GLU A 86 1.01 -4.84 21.59
C GLU A 86 1.21 -3.66 20.64
N LEU A 87 2.24 -3.72 19.79
CA LEU A 87 2.72 -2.55 19.03
C LEU A 87 2.52 -2.65 17.52
N ASP A 88 2.64 -3.85 16.95
CA ASP A 88 2.86 -4.01 15.51
C ASP A 88 1.90 -4.99 14.83
N ARG A 89 1.03 -5.67 15.58
CA ARG A 89 0.00 -6.59 15.05
C ARG A 89 -1.38 -5.91 14.93
N PRO A 90 -2.22 -6.32 13.96
CA PRO A 90 -2.01 -7.40 13.00
C PRO A 90 -1.01 -7.04 11.88
N LEU A 91 -0.09 -7.96 11.57
CA LEU A 91 1.05 -7.77 10.67
C LEU A 91 1.10 -8.85 9.60
N VAL A 92 1.34 -8.43 8.35
CA VAL A 92 1.68 -9.33 7.24
C VAL A 92 3.14 -9.13 6.82
N VAL A 93 3.92 -10.21 6.81
CA VAL A 93 5.33 -10.15 6.41
C VAL A 93 5.45 -10.49 4.93
N GLN A 94 5.94 -9.54 4.12
CA GLN A 94 6.05 -9.73 2.68
C GLN A 94 7.46 -10.16 2.25
N PHE A 95 7.52 -11.22 1.45
CA PHE A 95 8.75 -11.66 0.78
C PHE A 95 8.69 -11.47 -0.74
N CYS A 96 9.86 -11.26 -1.34
CA CYS A 96 10.10 -11.60 -2.74
C CYS A 96 10.97 -12.86 -2.83
N ALA A 97 10.65 -13.72 -3.79
CA ALA A 97 11.35 -14.98 -4.02
C ALA A 97 11.13 -15.47 -5.45
N ASN A 98 11.96 -16.42 -5.84
CA ASN A 98 11.85 -17.22 -7.07
C ASN A 98 12.30 -18.67 -6.84
N ASP A 99 12.42 -19.07 -5.58
CA ASP A 99 12.83 -20.39 -5.11
C ASP A 99 11.99 -20.72 -3.87
N SER A 100 11.27 -21.85 -3.92
CA SER A 100 10.33 -22.28 -2.89
C SER A 100 11.00 -22.61 -1.57
N ASP A 101 12.23 -23.12 -1.62
CA ASP A 101 12.92 -23.66 -0.46
C ASP A 101 13.50 -22.50 0.36
N TYR A 102 14.09 -21.51 -0.32
CA TYR A 102 14.50 -20.27 0.34
C TYR A 102 13.31 -19.46 0.87
N LEU A 103 12.19 -19.44 0.15
CA LEU A 103 10.97 -18.78 0.60
C LEU A 103 10.42 -19.42 1.88
N LEU A 104 10.30 -20.74 1.91
CA LEU A 104 9.84 -21.47 3.09
C LEU A 104 10.80 -21.31 4.27
N ALA A 105 12.11 -21.44 4.04
CA ALA A 105 13.11 -21.26 5.08
C ALA A 105 13.06 -19.87 5.70
N ALA A 106 12.88 -18.81 4.88
CA ALA A 106 12.72 -17.45 5.38
C ALA A 106 11.43 -17.27 6.19
N ALA A 107 10.30 -17.78 5.68
CA ALA A 107 9.01 -17.68 6.34
C ALA A 107 8.99 -18.41 7.70
N LYS A 108 9.67 -19.56 7.82
CA LYS A 108 9.76 -20.29 9.08
C LYS A 108 10.50 -19.55 10.20
N LEU A 109 11.33 -18.56 9.88
CA LEU A 109 12.05 -17.76 10.88
C LEU A 109 11.17 -16.68 11.55
N ILE A 110 9.99 -16.41 11.00
CA ILE A 110 9.05 -15.36 11.46
C ILE A 110 7.62 -15.87 11.66
N GLU A 111 7.39 -17.18 11.52
CA GLU A 111 6.07 -17.81 11.51
C GLU A 111 5.24 -17.51 12.77
N ASP A 112 5.90 -17.33 13.92
CA ASP A 112 5.28 -17.00 15.20
C ASP A 112 5.15 -15.49 15.45
N LYS A 113 5.66 -14.65 14.55
CA LYS A 113 5.78 -13.19 14.74
C LYS A 113 4.91 -12.37 13.79
N CYS A 114 4.04 -13.02 13.01
CA CYS A 114 3.07 -12.33 12.16
C CYS A 114 1.76 -13.10 12.01
N ASP A 115 0.76 -12.45 11.43
CA ASP A 115 -0.57 -13.02 11.21
C ASP A 115 -0.67 -13.73 9.87
N ALA A 116 0.14 -13.32 8.89
CA ALA A 116 0.28 -13.97 7.60
C ALA A 116 1.65 -13.70 6.96
N VAL A 117 2.01 -14.54 5.98
CA VAL A 117 3.10 -14.28 5.04
C VAL A 117 2.53 -13.88 3.69
N ASP A 118 3.09 -12.87 3.04
CA ASP A 118 2.69 -12.42 1.70
C ASP A 118 3.78 -12.68 0.66
N LEU A 119 3.38 -13.15 -0.52
CA LEU A 119 4.25 -13.19 -1.69
C LEU A 119 4.06 -11.94 -2.55
N ASN A 120 5.14 -11.18 -2.72
CA ASN A 120 5.16 -10.05 -3.65
C ASN A 120 5.16 -10.52 -5.11
N LEU A 121 4.09 -10.19 -5.83
CA LEU A 121 3.94 -10.41 -7.27
C LEU A 121 3.66 -9.10 -8.03
N GLY A 122 3.98 -7.96 -7.40
CA GLY A 122 3.59 -6.63 -7.89
C GLY A 122 4.73 -5.63 -8.07
N CYS A 123 5.92 -5.88 -7.51
CA CYS A 123 7.05 -4.95 -7.61
C CYS A 123 7.58 -4.87 -9.05
N PRO A 124 7.59 -3.69 -9.69
CA PRO A 124 8.06 -3.55 -11.07
C PRO A 124 9.48 -2.96 -11.17
N GLN A 125 10.21 -2.86 -10.05
CA GLN A 125 11.50 -2.19 -9.99
C GLN A 125 12.60 -2.96 -10.73
N GLY A 126 13.65 -2.25 -11.14
CA GLY A 126 14.77 -2.86 -11.88
C GLY A 126 15.47 -3.97 -11.09
N ILE A 127 15.52 -3.86 -9.76
CA ILE A 127 16.06 -4.91 -8.88
C ILE A 127 15.23 -6.21 -8.94
N ALA A 128 13.90 -6.09 -9.08
CA ALA A 128 12.99 -7.22 -9.24
C ALA A 128 13.15 -7.89 -10.60
N LYS A 129 13.40 -7.10 -11.65
CA LYS A 129 13.75 -7.64 -12.97
C LYS A 129 15.04 -8.46 -12.90
N LYS A 130 16.09 -7.90 -12.30
CA LYS A 130 17.41 -8.53 -12.20
C LYS A 130 17.38 -9.80 -11.35
N GLY A 131 16.62 -9.80 -10.27
CA GLY A 131 16.46 -10.96 -9.38
C GLY A 131 15.36 -11.93 -9.80
N HIS A 132 14.64 -11.67 -10.88
CA HIS A 132 13.50 -12.45 -11.36
C HIS A 132 12.47 -12.75 -10.26
N TYR A 133 11.91 -11.70 -9.66
CA TYR A 133 10.83 -11.78 -8.68
C TYR A 133 9.82 -10.63 -8.86
N GLY A 134 8.77 -10.57 -8.04
CA GLY A 134 7.76 -9.51 -8.11
C GLY A 134 6.93 -9.62 -9.39
N SER A 135 6.63 -8.49 -10.03
CA SER A 135 5.83 -8.47 -11.27
C SER A 135 6.51 -9.13 -12.49
N PHE A 136 7.76 -9.56 -12.37
CA PHE A 136 8.46 -10.31 -13.41
C PHE A 136 8.21 -11.82 -13.35
N LEU A 137 7.43 -12.27 -12.36
CA LEU A 137 6.89 -13.63 -12.30
C LEU A 137 5.50 -13.74 -12.91
N MET A 138 4.83 -12.62 -13.26
CA MET A 138 3.42 -12.63 -13.66
C MET A 138 3.12 -13.57 -14.82
N GLU A 139 4.09 -13.83 -15.69
CA GLU A 139 3.99 -14.77 -16.81
C GLU A 139 4.40 -16.22 -16.47
N ASP A 140 5.02 -16.48 -15.32
CA ASP A 140 5.48 -17.80 -14.87
C ASP A 140 4.55 -18.36 -13.79
N TRP A 141 3.38 -18.83 -14.23
CA TRP A 141 2.31 -19.27 -13.32
C TRP A 141 2.68 -20.55 -12.56
N ASP A 142 3.44 -21.45 -13.17
CA ASP A 142 3.92 -22.67 -12.51
C ASP A 142 4.82 -22.34 -11.32
N LEU A 143 5.75 -21.39 -11.50
CA LEU A 143 6.59 -20.92 -10.41
C LEU A 143 5.77 -20.23 -9.31
N ILE A 144 4.84 -19.33 -9.66
CA ILE A 144 3.99 -18.66 -8.66
C ILE A 144 3.19 -19.70 -7.86
N HIS A 145 2.54 -20.64 -8.56
CA HIS A 145 1.77 -21.69 -7.93
C HIS A 145 2.63 -22.50 -6.96
N LYS A 146 3.83 -22.93 -7.40
CA LYS A 146 4.79 -23.65 -6.54
C LYS A 146 5.16 -22.84 -5.30
N LEU A 147 5.51 -21.56 -5.44
CA LEU A 147 5.91 -20.70 -4.33
C LEU A 147 4.80 -20.56 -3.28
N ILE A 148 3.58 -20.25 -3.71
CA ILE A 148 2.44 -20.08 -2.81
C ILE A 148 2.05 -21.42 -2.17
N ARG A 149 1.98 -22.49 -2.96
CA ARG A 149 1.61 -23.82 -2.47
C ARG A 149 2.57 -24.33 -1.41
N THR A 150 3.88 -24.19 -1.64
CA THR A 150 4.89 -24.60 -0.66
C THR A 150 4.69 -23.91 0.68
N LEU A 151 4.42 -22.60 0.69
CA LEU A 151 4.11 -21.89 1.94
C LEU A 151 2.77 -22.33 2.54
N HIS A 152 1.73 -22.48 1.71
CA HIS A 152 0.40 -22.84 2.16
C HIS A 152 0.39 -24.17 2.91
N ASP A 153 1.11 -25.16 2.39
CA ASP A 153 1.24 -26.51 2.97
C ASP A 153 2.05 -26.58 4.24
N ASN A 154 3.11 -25.79 4.31
CA ASN A 154 4.14 -25.99 5.31
C ASN A 154 4.09 -24.96 6.44
N LEU A 155 3.37 -23.85 6.29
CA LEU A 155 3.19 -22.85 7.34
C LEU A 155 1.95 -23.11 8.20
N LYS A 156 2.07 -22.84 9.51
CA LYS A 156 0.97 -22.80 10.49
C LYS A 156 0.09 -21.57 10.32
N ILE A 157 0.67 -20.49 9.79
CA ILE A 157 -0.02 -19.23 9.47
C ILE A 157 -0.41 -19.17 7.99
N PRO A 158 -1.46 -18.43 7.63
CA PRO A 158 -1.93 -18.25 6.26
C PRO A 158 -0.92 -17.55 5.35
N VAL A 159 -1.11 -17.77 4.05
CA VAL A 159 -0.34 -17.13 2.97
C VAL A 159 -1.26 -16.19 2.23
N THR A 160 -0.74 -15.04 1.82
CA THR A 160 -1.46 -14.01 1.06
C THR A 160 -0.62 -13.63 -0.15
N ALA A 161 -1.21 -12.94 -1.12
CA ALA A 161 -0.48 -12.49 -2.29
C ALA A 161 -0.91 -11.09 -2.73
N LYS A 162 0.06 -10.29 -3.15
CA LYS A 162 -0.15 -8.97 -3.75
C LYS A 162 0.25 -8.94 -5.22
N ILE A 163 -0.74 -8.76 -6.10
CA ILE A 163 -0.56 -8.80 -7.56
C ILE A 163 -0.69 -7.42 -8.23
N ARG A 164 -0.20 -7.34 -9.47
CA ARG A 164 -0.61 -6.36 -10.49
C ARG A 164 -1.52 -7.02 -11.52
N VAL A 165 -2.09 -6.22 -12.41
CA VAL A 165 -3.02 -6.69 -13.46
C VAL A 165 -2.35 -6.78 -14.83
N PHE A 166 -2.94 -7.59 -15.72
CA PHE A 166 -2.65 -7.58 -17.16
C PHE A 166 -3.54 -6.56 -17.87
N SER A 167 -3.22 -6.24 -19.13
CA SER A 167 -4.08 -5.40 -19.99
C SER A 167 -5.41 -6.08 -20.30
N GLU A 168 -5.43 -7.41 -20.40
CA GLU A 168 -6.65 -8.17 -20.64
C GLU A 168 -7.35 -8.53 -19.32
N ARG A 169 -8.62 -8.14 -19.17
CA ARG A 169 -9.44 -8.48 -17.99
C ARG A 169 -9.53 -9.99 -17.77
N ALA A 170 -9.75 -10.77 -18.84
CA ALA A 170 -9.84 -12.22 -18.78
C ALA A 170 -8.56 -12.87 -18.24
N LYS A 171 -7.39 -12.48 -18.77
CA LYS A 171 -6.09 -12.97 -18.31
C LYS A 171 -5.80 -12.60 -16.86
N THR A 172 -6.22 -11.40 -16.45
CA THR A 172 -6.11 -10.96 -15.05
C THR A 172 -6.98 -11.82 -14.12
N LEU A 173 -8.18 -12.21 -14.56
CA LEU A 173 -9.05 -13.11 -13.81
C LEU A 173 -8.46 -14.52 -13.68
N GLU A 174 -7.95 -15.08 -14.77
CA GLU A 174 -7.27 -16.39 -14.75
C GLU A 174 -6.06 -16.38 -13.82
N TYR A 175 -5.27 -15.31 -13.88
CA TYR A 175 -4.13 -15.10 -12.99
C TYR A 175 -4.56 -15.03 -11.51
N ALA A 176 -5.61 -14.27 -11.19
CA ALA A 176 -6.15 -14.17 -9.84
C ALA A 176 -6.67 -15.52 -9.33
N LYS A 177 -7.38 -16.29 -10.18
CA LYS A 177 -7.85 -17.64 -9.86
C LYS A 177 -6.69 -18.59 -9.57
N MET A 178 -5.64 -18.58 -10.38
CA MET A 178 -4.44 -19.40 -10.15
C MET A 178 -3.77 -19.07 -8.82
N VAL A 179 -3.63 -17.79 -8.46
CA VAL A 179 -3.04 -17.36 -7.18
C VAL A 179 -3.85 -17.86 -5.99
N LEU A 180 -5.19 -17.82 -6.08
CA LEU A 180 -6.09 -18.32 -5.03
C LEU A 180 -6.04 -19.86 -4.94
N ASP A 181 -6.07 -20.56 -6.08
CA ASP A 181 -5.98 -22.02 -6.18
C ASP A 181 -4.67 -22.55 -5.58
N ALA A 182 -3.56 -21.82 -5.77
CA ALA A 182 -2.28 -22.13 -5.15
C ALA A 182 -2.29 -22.04 -3.61
N GLY A 183 -3.31 -21.43 -3.01
CA GLY A 183 -3.54 -21.40 -1.57
C GLY A 183 -3.46 -20.02 -0.91
N ALA A 184 -3.39 -18.93 -1.68
CA ALA A 184 -3.45 -17.58 -1.13
C ALA A 184 -4.84 -17.31 -0.51
N GLN A 185 -4.85 -16.85 0.74
CA GLN A 185 -6.06 -16.63 1.53
C GLN A 185 -6.63 -15.23 1.34
N PHE A 186 -5.75 -14.23 1.20
CA PHE A 186 -6.11 -12.85 0.83
C PHE A 186 -5.47 -12.51 -0.51
N LEU A 187 -6.21 -11.81 -1.36
CA LEU A 187 -5.71 -11.28 -2.62
C LEU A 187 -5.71 -9.76 -2.60
N THR A 188 -4.53 -9.15 -2.64
CA THR A 188 -4.39 -7.69 -2.82
C THR A 188 -4.13 -7.38 -4.29
N VAL A 189 -4.96 -6.55 -4.91
CA VAL A 189 -4.83 -6.19 -6.32
C VAL A 189 -4.44 -4.73 -6.48
N HIS A 190 -3.27 -4.50 -7.09
CA HIS A 190 -2.91 -3.19 -7.62
C HIS A 190 -3.39 -3.08 -9.07
N GLY A 191 -4.39 -2.24 -9.32
CA GLY A 191 -4.98 -2.00 -10.66
C GLY A 191 -4.06 -1.32 -11.67
N ARG A 192 -2.75 -1.51 -11.61
CA ARG A 192 -1.78 -0.99 -12.58
C ARG A 192 -1.02 -2.12 -13.23
N LEU A 193 -0.75 -1.98 -14.52
CA LEU A 193 0.18 -2.82 -15.28
C LEU A 193 1.60 -2.69 -14.73
N ARG A 194 2.46 -3.68 -14.98
CA ARG A 194 3.88 -3.64 -14.57
C ARG A 194 4.61 -2.41 -15.10
N GLU A 195 4.29 -1.98 -16.31
CA GLU A 195 4.92 -0.89 -17.05
C GLU A 195 4.53 0.48 -16.49
N GLN A 196 3.40 0.56 -15.77
CA GLN A 196 2.91 1.76 -15.09
C GLN A 196 3.67 2.01 -13.79
N LYS A 197 4.87 2.56 -13.94
CA LYS A 197 5.79 2.97 -12.86
C LYS A 197 6.52 4.28 -13.18
N GLY A 198 7.04 4.92 -12.14
CA GLY A 198 7.84 6.15 -12.27
C GLY A 198 7.05 7.27 -12.93
N GLN A 199 7.51 7.76 -14.09
CA GLN A 199 6.81 8.80 -14.85
C GLN A 199 5.57 8.27 -15.59
N LYS A 200 5.48 6.95 -15.79
CA LYS A 200 4.38 6.27 -16.48
C LYS A 200 3.31 5.71 -15.52
N THR A 201 3.35 6.06 -14.23
CA THR A 201 2.48 5.47 -13.20
C THR A 201 0.98 5.55 -13.54
N GLY A 202 0.49 6.68 -14.05
CA GLY A 202 -0.92 6.85 -14.39
C GLY A 202 -1.90 6.55 -13.23
N LEU A 203 -3.18 6.43 -13.55
CA LEU A 203 -4.18 5.95 -12.59
C LEU A 203 -4.13 4.42 -12.47
N ALA A 204 -4.43 3.92 -11.28
CA ALA A 204 -4.88 2.54 -11.13
C ALA A 204 -6.30 2.41 -11.70
N ASP A 205 -6.52 1.37 -12.47
CA ASP A 205 -7.80 0.96 -13.01
C ASP A 205 -8.60 0.29 -11.88
N TRP A 206 -9.68 0.94 -11.43
CA TRP A 206 -10.58 0.37 -10.43
C TRP A 206 -11.64 -0.53 -11.06
N ASP A 207 -11.98 -0.33 -12.33
CA ASP A 207 -12.95 -1.16 -13.07
C ASP A 207 -12.46 -2.60 -13.19
N ILE A 208 -11.16 -2.81 -13.47
CA ILE A 208 -10.58 -4.16 -13.49
C ILE A 208 -10.56 -4.79 -12.10
N ILE A 209 -10.42 -4.01 -11.03
CA ILE A 209 -10.44 -4.52 -9.67
C ILE A 209 -11.88 -4.92 -9.29
N GLN A 210 -12.87 -4.08 -9.60
CA GLN A 210 -14.29 -4.35 -9.41
C GLN A 210 -14.73 -5.60 -10.20
N TYR A 211 -14.25 -5.75 -11.44
CA TYR A 211 -14.47 -6.95 -12.25
C TYR A 211 -14.01 -8.22 -11.55
N LEU A 212 -12.79 -8.23 -11.02
CA LEU A 212 -12.29 -9.39 -10.28
C LEU A 212 -13.15 -9.68 -9.05
N ARG A 213 -13.57 -8.64 -8.33
CA ARG A 213 -14.45 -8.78 -7.16
C ARG A 213 -15.81 -9.40 -7.51
N GLN A 214 -16.34 -9.14 -8.70
CA GLN A 214 -17.59 -9.72 -9.20
C GLN A 214 -17.45 -11.17 -9.66
N GLU A 215 -16.31 -11.52 -10.27
CA GLU A 215 -16.08 -12.82 -10.91
C GLU A 215 -15.43 -13.88 -9.99
N LEU A 216 -14.78 -13.44 -8.91
CA LEU A 216 -14.20 -14.33 -7.90
C LEU A 216 -15.26 -14.78 -6.88
N PRO A 217 -15.04 -15.90 -6.16
CA PRO A 217 -15.95 -16.34 -5.11
C PRO A 217 -16.23 -15.23 -4.09
N LYS A 218 -17.49 -15.11 -3.67
CA LYS A 218 -17.93 -14.04 -2.74
C LYS A 218 -17.17 -14.05 -1.41
N ASP A 219 -16.72 -15.22 -0.96
CA ASP A 219 -16.00 -15.33 0.32
C ASP A 219 -14.50 -15.01 0.23
N THR A 220 -13.97 -14.81 -0.98
CA THR A 220 -12.57 -14.37 -1.16
C THR A 220 -12.36 -13.04 -0.43
N VAL A 221 -11.34 -12.96 0.41
CA VAL A 221 -10.94 -11.70 1.05
C VAL A 221 -10.06 -10.93 0.08
N PHE A 222 -10.46 -9.71 -0.22
CA PHE A 222 -10.01 -8.99 -1.40
C PHE A 222 -9.68 -7.54 -1.06
N PHE A 223 -8.42 -7.13 -1.27
CA PHE A 223 -7.94 -5.79 -0.94
C PHE A 223 -7.64 -4.98 -2.20
N ALA A 224 -8.16 -3.76 -2.27
CA ALA A 224 -7.89 -2.85 -3.38
C ALA A 224 -6.65 -1.97 -3.10
N ASN A 225 -5.83 -1.72 -4.12
CA ASN A 225 -4.67 -0.84 -4.00
C ASN A 225 -4.50 0.08 -5.21
N GLY A 226 -4.30 1.37 -4.93
CA GLY A 226 -3.98 2.40 -5.90
C GLY A 226 -4.98 3.56 -5.91
N ASN A 227 -4.48 4.78 -6.14
CA ASN A 227 -5.25 6.03 -6.14
C ASN A 227 -5.87 6.43 -4.78
N ILE A 228 -5.22 6.08 -3.66
CA ILE A 228 -5.68 6.43 -2.31
C ILE A 228 -4.79 7.54 -1.75
N LEU A 229 -5.31 8.76 -1.71
CA LEU A 229 -4.57 9.97 -1.34
C LEU A 229 -5.19 10.70 -0.15
N TYR A 230 -6.51 10.60 0.01
CA TYR A 230 -7.28 11.24 1.07
C TYR A 230 -8.12 10.21 1.85
N PRO A 231 -8.54 10.50 3.09
CA PRO A 231 -9.44 9.62 3.86
C PRO A 231 -10.70 9.22 3.11
N GLU A 232 -11.30 10.17 2.38
CA GLU A 232 -12.52 9.96 1.60
C GLU A 232 -12.31 8.99 0.42
N ASP A 233 -11.07 8.78 -0.03
CA ASP A 233 -10.77 7.81 -1.08
C ASP A 233 -10.97 6.37 -0.61
N ILE A 234 -10.84 6.10 0.70
CA ILE A 234 -11.00 4.76 1.27
C ILE A 234 -12.46 4.31 1.11
N SER A 235 -13.41 5.09 1.62
CA SER A 235 -14.83 4.76 1.53
C SER A 235 -15.33 4.77 0.09
N ARG A 236 -14.85 5.70 -0.75
CA ARG A 236 -15.16 5.72 -2.19
C ARG A 236 -14.68 4.44 -2.89
N CYS A 237 -13.44 4.02 -2.63
CA CYS A 237 -12.87 2.79 -3.18
C CYS A 237 -13.65 1.55 -2.74
N MET A 238 -13.99 1.45 -1.44
CA MET A 238 -14.80 0.34 -0.92
C MET A 238 -16.21 0.31 -1.52
N ASN A 239 -16.87 1.46 -1.64
CA ASN A 239 -18.22 1.55 -2.21
C ASN A 239 -18.26 1.22 -3.71
N GLU A 240 -17.23 1.61 -4.46
CA GLU A 240 -17.15 1.37 -5.90
C GLU A 240 -16.76 -0.08 -6.21
N ILE A 241 -15.74 -0.60 -5.53
CA ILE A 241 -15.19 -1.93 -5.84
C ILE A 241 -15.93 -3.03 -5.08
N HIS A 242 -16.50 -2.73 -3.91
CA HIS A 242 -16.97 -3.72 -2.92
C HIS A 242 -15.85 -4.64 -2.41
N CYS A 243 -14.66 -4.06 -2.21
CA CYS A 243 -13.53 -4.74 -1.57
C CYS A 243 -13.65 -4.75 -0.05
N ASP A 244 -12.93 -5.66 0.61
CA ASP A 244 -12.95 -5.82 2.06
C ASP A 244 -12.06 -4.79 2.77
N ALA A 245 -11.04 -4.30 2.08
CA ALA A 245 -10.10 -3.32 2.62
C ALA A 245 -9.37 -2.57 1.53
N VAL A 246 -8.82 -1.43 1.89
CA VAL A 246 -8.08 -0.54 1.00
C VAL A 246 -6.67 -0.35 1.50
N MET A 247 -5.72 -0.54 0.58
CA MET A 247 -4.30 -0.39 0.84
C MET A 247 -3.76 0.92 0.25
N SER A 248 -3.11 1.74 1.09
CA SER A 248 -2.40 2.95 0.67
C SER A 248 -0.89 2.80 0.78
N ALA A 249 -0.18 3.28 -0.26
CA ALA A 249 1.27 3.21 -0.38
C ALA A 249 1.90 4.62 -0.32
N GLU A 250 2.21 5.21 -1.48
CA GLU A 250 2.86 6.53 -1.53
C GLU A 250 2.03 7.61 -0.82
N GLY A 251 0.69 7.60 -0.94
CA GLY A 251 -0.19 8.56 -0.25
C GLY A 251 0.08 8.64 1.25
N ASN A 252 0.11 7.47 1.92
CA ASN A 252 0.46 7.35 3.33
C ASN A 252 1.83 7.96 3.65
N LEU A 253 2.85 7.74 2.81
CA LEU A 253 4.21 8.24 3.08
C LEU A 253 4.35 9.77 3.09
N TYR A 254 3.47 10.47 2.37
CA TYR A 254 3.42 11.94 2.39
C TYR A 254 2.46 12.47 3.45
N ASN A 255 1.40 11.71 3.75
CA ASN A 255 0.41 12.08 4.74
C ASN A 255 -0.23 10.82 5.36
N PRO A 256 0.16 10.41 6.59
CA PRO A 256 -0.45 9.27 7.27
C PRO A 256 -1.90 9.55 7.69
N GLY A 257 -2.30 10.82 7.72
CA GLY A 257 -3.70 11.23 7.90
C GLY A 257 -4.66 10.66 6.87
N VAL A 258 -4.17 10.06 5.77
CA VAL A 258 -4.98 9.31 4.79
C VAL A 258 -5.81 8.18 5.44
N PHE A 259 -5.38 7.62 6.57
CA PHE A 259 -6.13 6.58 7.27
C PHE A 259 -7.12 7.13 8.32
N ASN A 260 -7.18 8.44 8.50
CA ASN A 260 -8.07 9.04 9.49
C ASN A 260 -9.48 9.27 8.95
N THR A 261 -10.21 8.15 8.81
CA THR A 261 -11.61 8.11 8.36
C THR A 261 -12.60 8.55 9.42
N ASP A 262 -12.20 8.52 10.69
CA ASP A 262 -13.11 8.72 11.83
C ASP A 262 -13.24 10.21 12.17
N PHE A 263 -12.22 11.01 11.83
CA PHE A 263 -12.16 12.46 12.09
C PHE A 263 -11.87 13.26 10.82
N ILE A 264 -12.61 13.00 9.72
CA ILE A 264 -12.37 13.64 8.41
C ILE A 264 -12.40 15.18 8.48
N GLY A 265 -13.24 15.75 9.35
CA GLY A 265 -13.34 17.20 9.54
C GLY A 265 -12.20 17.82 10.37
N ASP A 266 -11.40 17.01 11.06
CA ASP A 266 -10.28 17.50 11.85
C ASP A 266 -9.01 17.57 10.98
N LYS A 267 -8.64 18.81 10.59
CA LYS A 267 -7.44 19.06 9.80
C LYS A 267 -6.15 18.71 10.54
N GLU A 268 -6.13 18.68 11.88
CA GLU A 268 -4.94 18.27 12.64
C GLU A 268 -4.66 16.78 12.47
N MET A 269 -5.71 15.99 12.20
CA MET A 269 -5.61 14.54 12.04
C MET A 269 -5.50 14.13 10.57
N THR A 270 -6.22 14.81 9.68
CA THR A 270 -6.23 14.50 8.25
C THR A 270 -5.11 15.17 7.45
N PHE A 271 -4.66 16.36 7.87
CA PHE A 271 -3.55 17.10 7.26
C PHE A 271 -2.65 17.65 8.37
N PRO A 272 -2.03 16.76 9.19
CA PRO A 272 -1.24 17.17 10.33
C PRO A 272 -0.16 18.16 9.93
N ARG A 273 0.15 19.09 10.83
CA ARG A 273 1.25 20.01 10.62
C ARG A 273 2.57 19.24 10.54
N VAL A 274 3.46 19.68 9.65
CA VAL A 274 4.71 18.97 9.41
C VAL A 274 5.63 18.95 10.63
N ASP A 275 5.63 20.00 11.46
CA ASP A 275 6.40 20.07 12.70
C ASP A 275 5.99 18.98 13.69
N LYS A 276 4.68 18.85 13.95
CA LYS A 276 4.11 17.88 14.88
C LYS A 276 4.35 16.45 14.40
N LEU A 277 4.04 16.16 13.12
CA LEU A 277 4.21 14.82 12.58
C LEU A 277 5.69 14.41 12.53
N LEU A 278 6.58 15.33 12.13
CA LEU A 278 8.01 15.06 12.07
C LEU A 278 8.60 14.77 13.46
N ARG A 279 8.21 15.56 14.48
CA ARG A 279 8.57 15.31 15.88
C ARG A 279 8.06 13.96 16.35
N GLU A 280 6.79 13.65 16.08
CA GLU A 280 6.20 12.37 16.49
C GLU A 280 6.95 11.20 15.87
N TYR A 281 7.14 11.21 14.54
CA TYR A 281 7.87 10.15 13.86
C TYR A 281 9.32 10.03 14.35
N PHE A 282 9.98 11.16 14.60
CA PHE A 282 11.34 11.17 15.17
C PHE A 282 11.41 10.47 16.54
N GLU A 283 10.45 10.72 17.43
CA GLU A 283 10.39 10.06 18.73
C GLU A 283 10.03 8.57 18.61
N VAL A 284 9.18 8.19 17.65
CA VAL A 284 8.91 6.78 17.34
C VAL A 284 10.17 6.05 16.86
N VAL A 285 10.96 6.67 15.97
CA VAL A 285 12.23 6.07 15.52
C VAL A 285 13.20 5.90 16.69
N LYS A 286 13.24 6.86 17.63
CA LYS A 286 14.06 6.75 18.85
C LYS A 286 13.59 5.62 19.76
N SER A 287 12.28 5.41 19.91
CA SER A 287 11.74 4.34 20.76
C SER A 287 11.93 2.95 20.15
N CYS A 288 12.10 2.84 18.83
CA CYS A 288 12.41 1.58 18.14
C CYS A 288 13.90 1.20 18.30
N GLU A 289 14.34 1.02 19.54
CA GLU A 289 15.73 0.74 19.87
C GLU A 289 16.27 -0.50 19.11
N GLY A 290 17.41 -0.34 18.44
CA GLY A 290 18.03 -1.41 17.66
C GLY A 290 17.40 -1.64 16.27
N SER A 291 16.33 -0.93 15.90
CA SER A 291 15.77 -1.00 14.54
C SER A 291 16.66 -0.25 13.53
N HIS A 292 17.55 -0.99 12.86
CA HIS A 292 18.40 -0.43 11.81
C HIS A 292 17.57 0.11 10.63
N ALA A 293 16.56 -0.64 10.19
CA ALA A 293 15.64 -0.23 9.12
C ALA A 293 14.98 1.13 9.41
N SER A 294 14.43 1.33 10.62
CA SER A 294 13.81 2.60 11.02
C SER A 294 14.80 3.77 10.94
N LYS A 295 16.04 3.58 11.41
CA LYS A 295 17.08 4.61 11.36
C LYS A 295 17.52 4.94 9.93
N VAL A 296 17.56 3.95 9.03
CA VAL A 296 17.90 4.13 7.62
C VAL A 296 16.79 4.85 6.86
N ALA A 297 15.53 4.48 7.10
CA ALA A 297 14.37 5.01 6.40
C ALA A 297 14.09 6.48 6.77
N MET A 298 14.42 6.91 7.99
CA MET A 298 14.06 8.21 8.57
C MET A 298 14.34 9.41 7.65
N LYS A 299 15.51 9.45 7.00
CA LYS A 299 15.85 10.52 6.04
C LYS A 299 14.83 10.62 4.91
N SER A 300 14.46 9.47 4.33
CA SER A 300 13.54 9.42 3.20
C SER A 300 12.14 9.85 3.60
N HIS A 301 11.67 9.43 4.78
CA HIS A 301 10.39 9.86 5.34
C HIS A 301 10.36 11.36 5.59
N PHE A 302 11.42 11.95 6.16
CA PHE A 302 11.52 13.39 6.37
C PHE A 302 11.41 14.16 5.04
N PHE A 303 12.06 13.67 3.96
CA PHE A 303 11.91 14.27 2.63
C PHE A 303 10.49 14.18 2.05
N LYS A 304 9.70 13.19 2.46
CA LYS A 304 8.30 13.03 2.01
C LYS A 304 7.35 13.87 2.84
N ILE A 305 7.44 13.80 4.16
CA ILE A 305 6.67 14.64 5.09
C ILE A 305 6.86 16.12 4.75
N LEU A 306 8.11 16.54 4.55
CA LEU A 306 8.46 17.95 4.29
C LEU A 306 8.44 18.30 2.80
N ARG A 307 7.91 17.44 1.93
CA ARG A 307 7.97 17.65 0.47
C ARG A 307 7.52 19.04 0.00
N PRO A 308 6.36 19.58 0.42
CA PRO A 308 5.93 20.94 0.05
C PRO A 308 6.67 22.04 0.84
N PHE A 309 7.30 21.69 1.97
CA PHE A 309 7.97 22.61 2.89
C PHE A 309 9.41 22.94 2.49
N LEU A 310 10.15 21.96 1.99
CA LEU A 310 11.57 22.10 1.62
C LEU A 310 11.87 23.06 0.44
N PRO A 311 10.97 23.31 -0.52
CA PRO A 311 11.17 24.35 -1.53
C PRO A 311 11.20 25.77 -0.94
N GLU A 312 10.39 26.02 0.10
CA GLU A 312 10.35 27.32 0.79
C GLU A 312 11.52 27.48 1.77
N HIS A 313 12.02 26.37 2.33
CA HIS A 313 13.06 26.34 3.37
C HIS A 313 14.29 25.55 2.93
N THR A 314 15.06 26.16 2.03
CA THR A 314 16.21 25.50 1.37
C THR A 314 17.39 25.22 2.30
N ASP A 315 17.51 25.93 3.42
CA ASP A 315 18.51 25.67 4.46
C ASP A 315 18.21 24.34 5.18
N ILE A 316 16.95 24.10 5.56
CA ILE A 316 16.49 22.84 6.17
C ILE A 316 16.67 21.69 5.18
N ARG A 317 16.39 21.92 3.90
CA ARG A 317 16.64 20.94 2.83
C ARG A 317 18.11 20.55 2.75
N SER A 318 19.00 21.53 2.83
CA SER A 318 20.44 21.32 2.79
C SER A 318 20.92 20.54 4.01
N ASN A 319 20.45 20.90 5.21
CA ASN A 319 20.73 20.17 6.44
C ASN A 319 20.29 18.70 6.34
N LEU A 320 19.02 18.47 5.97
CA LEU A 320 18.46 17.13 5.80
C LEU A 320 19.25 16.29 4.77
N ALA A 321 19.73 16.92 3.69
CA ALA A 321 20.54 16.24 2.68
C ALA A 321 21.88 15.71 3.23
N THR A 322 22.46 16.36 4.25
CA THR A 322 23.71 15.90 4.89
C THR A 322 23.50 14.80 5.93
N MET A 323 22.28 14.59 6.40
CA MET A 323 21.99 13.58 7.43
C MET A 323 22.09 12.15 6.90
N SER A 324 22.36 11.19 7.79
CA SER A 324 22.40 9.75 7.47
C SER A 324 22.04 8.90 8.69
N ALA A 325 21.94 7.58 8.49
CA ALA A 325 21.75 6.62 9.59
C ALA A 325 22.92 6.61 10.62
N LYS A 326 24.07 7.20 10.27
CA LYS A 326 25.22 7.35 11.18
C LYS A 326 25.10 8.59 12.07
N SER A 327 24.33 9.60 11.66
CA SER A 327 24.12 10.81 12.45
C SER A 327 23.45 10.47 13.79
N SER A 328 23.84 11.17 14.84
CA SER A 328 23.23 11.02 16.17
C SER A 328 21.83 11.62 16.19
N PHE A 329 20.97 11.15 17.11
CA PHE A 329 19.64 11.73 17.28
C PHE A 329 19.70 13.21 17.67
N GLN A 330 20.71 13.62 18.45
CA GLN A 330 20.92 15.03 18.77
C GLN A 330 21.16 15.88 17.52
N GLU A 331 22.02 15.43 16.60
CA GLU A 331 22.25 16.15 15.34
C GLU A 331 20.98 16.24 14.49
N TRP A 332 20.19 15.16 14.41
CA TRP A 332 18.90 15.16 13.71
C TRP A 332 17.92 16.17 14.31
N ASP A 333 17.83 16.20 15.64
CA ASP A 333 16.95 17.10 16.38
C ASP A 333 17.33 18.57 16.15
N GLU A 334 18.61 18.91 16.31
CA GLU A 334 19.11 20.28 16.20
C GLU A 334 19.13 20.81 14.76
N LYS A 335 19.56 19.98 13.79
CA LYS A 335 19.74 20.42 12.40
C LYS A 335 18.48 20.32 11.56
N VAL A 336 17.47 19.56 11.99
CA VAL A 336 16.24 19.36 11.20
C VAL A 336 14.99 19.56 12.04
N VAL A 337 14.75 18.74 13.07
CA VAL A 337 13.43 18.71 13.75
C VAL A 337 13.09 20.06 14.39
N LYS A 338 13.97 20.60 15.25
CA LYS A 338 13.78 21.90 15.90
C LYS A 338 13.73 23.07 14.93
N LYS A 339 14.42 22.98 13.79
CA LYS A 339 14.35 24.02 12.75
C LYS A 339 12.98 24.06 12.09
N VAL A 340 12.41 22.89 11.77
CA VAL A 340 11.05 22.80 11.25
C VAL A 340 10.05 23.32 12.29
N GLU A 341 10.17 22.91 13.56
CA GLU A 341 9.32 23.39 14.66
C GLU A 341 9.38 24.92 14.81
N HIS A 342 10.59 25.50 14.79
CA HIS A 342 10.77 26.95 14.89
C HIS A 342 10.09 27.70 13.75
N VAL A 343 10.32 27.27 12.51
CA VAL A 343 9.71 27.90 11.33
C VAL A 343 8.19 27.80 11.35
N VAL A 344 7.63 26.63 11.70
CA VAL A 344 6.17 26.49 11.80
C VAL A 344 5.62 27.33 12.95
N GLN A 345 6.34 27.45 14.07
CA GLN A 345 5.94 28.35 15.15
C GLN A 345 5.91 29.82 14.70
N GLU A 346 6.89 30.28 13.92
CA GLU A 346 6.89 31.63 13.35
C GLU A 346 5.70 31.85 12.40
N ILE A 347 5.37 30.86 11.56
CA ILE A 347 4.17 30.88 10.71
C ILE A 347 2.92 31.04 11.57
N PHE A 348 2.80 30.28 12.66
CA PHE A 348 1.63 30.31 13.54
C PHE A 348 1.55 31.52 14.46
N ASN A 349 2.63 32.29 14.61
CA ASN A 349 2.63 33.57 15.31
C ASN A 349 2.16 34.73 14.42
N GLN A 350 1.94 34.51 13.12
CA GLN A 350 1.44 35.54 12.22
C GLN A 350 -0.04 35.87 12.55
N PRO A 351 -0.43 37.16 12.55
CA PRO A 351 -1.78 37.57 12.93
C PRO A 351 -2.87 37.05 11.97
N ASP A 352 -2.51 36.67 10.75
CA ASP A 352 -3.41 36.15 9.73
C ASP A 352 -3.35 34.63 9.57
N ILE A 353 -2.77 33.90 10.53
CA ILE A 353 -2.66 32.43 10.45
C ILE A 353 -4.01 31.75 10.27
N GLU A 354 -5.08 32.24 10.91
CA GLU A 354 -6.41 31.63 10.83
C GLU A 354 -6.98 31.62 9.40
N SER A 355 -6.67 32.66 8.61
CA SER A 355 -7.11 32.75 7.22
C SER A 355 -6.20 31.99 6.25
N LYS A 356 -4.92 31.85 6.60
CA LYS A 356 -3.91 31.12 5.81
C LYS A 356 -3.94 29.62 6.02
N ASP A 357 -4.23 29.15 7.23
CA ASP A 357 -4.20 27.75 7.62
C ASP A 357 -5.53 27.04 7.32
N VAL A 358 -6.00 27.16 6.08
CA VAL A 358 -7.29 26.65 5.63
C VAL A 358 -7.07 25.59 4.55
N ILE A 359 -7.76 24.45 4.69
CA ILE A 359 -7.81 23.41 3.66
C ILE A 359 -8.99 23.70 2.74
N ILE A 360 -8.71 23.96 1.46
CA ILE A 360 -9.75 24.27 0.48
C ILE A 360 -10.00 23.02 -0.35
N THR A 361 -11.22 22.51 -0.32
CA THR A 361 -11.65 21.42 -1.20
C THR A 361 -12.03 22.01 -2.56
N GLY A 362 -11.38 21.52 -3.62
CA GLY A 362 -11.66 21.92 -4.99
C GLY A 362 -12.99 21.35 -5.50
N LYS A 363 -13.25 21.55 -6.80
CA LYS A 363 -14.42 20.96 -7.46
C LYS A 363 -14.34 19.43 -7.43
N THR A 364 -15.50 18.79 -7.49
CA THR A 364 -15.59 17.35 -7.76
C THR A 364 -15.12 17.08 -9.18
N GLU A 365 -14.18 16.16 -9.29
CA GLU A 365 -13.59 15.68 -10.54
C GLU A 365 -14.40 14.50 -11.11
N LEU A 366 -14.11 14.13 -12.35
CA LEU A 366 -14.82 13.07 -13.09
C LEU A 366 -14.82 11.69 -12.40
N TRP A 367 -13.84 11.42 -11.54
CA TRP A 367 -13.71 10.19 -10.76
C TRP A 367 -14.46 10.23 -9.42
N GLY A 368 -15.27 11.27 -9.18
CA GLY A 368 -16.18 11.36 -8.04
C GLY A 368 -15.60 11.90 -6.74
N GLY A 369 -14.31 12.27 -6.69
CA GLY A 369 -13.73 12.98 -5.55
C GLY A 369 -13.10 14.30 -5.95
N SER A 370 -12.42 14.97 -5.01
CA SER A 370 -11.94 16.35 -5.19
C SER A 370 -10.49 16.49 -4.74
N TYR A 371 -9.70 17.24 -5.49
CA TYR A 371 -8.37 17.65 -5.02
C TYR A 371 -8.50 18.73 -3.95
N LYS A 372 -7.51 18.81 -3.06
CA LYS A 372 -7.47 19.81 -1.99
C LYS A 372 -6.24 20.69 -2.12
N THR A 373 -6.43 21.99 -1.86
CA THR A 373 -5.33 22.94 -1.65
C THR A 373 -4.99 22.95 -0.17
N VAL A 374 -3.74 22.61 0.15
CA VAL A 374 -3.25 22.42 1.52
C VAL A 374 -2.05 23.35 1.75
N PRO A 375 -2.02 24.14 2.83
CA PRO A 375 -0.86 24.98 3.17
C PRO A 375 0.43 24.16 3.25
N TYR A 376 1.55 24.74 2.80
CA TYR A 376 2.79 23.99 2.61
C TYR A 376 3.45 23.52 3.93
N TRP A 377 3.02 24.05 5.08
CA TRP A 377 3.39 23.59 6.42
C TRP A 377 2.52 22.43 6.95
N ARG A 378 1.68 21.83 6.10
CA ARG A 378 0.90 20.64 6.41
C ARG A 378 1.25 19.48 5.48
N CYS A 379 1.18 18.27 6.03
CA CYS A 379 1.32 17.03 5.28
C CYS A 379 0.21 16.95 4.24
N GLN A 380 0.56 16.54 3.02
CA GLN A 380 -0.36 16.52 1.88
C GLN A 380 0.11 15.53 0.81
N PRO A 381 -0.81 15.01 -0.03
CA PRO A 381 -0.43 14.13 -1.13
C PRO A 381 0.57 14.78 -2.10
N TYR A 382 1.42 13.95 -2.69
CA TYR A 382 2.37 14.41 -3.71
C TYR A 382 1.94 14.05 -5.13
N PHE A 383 1.74 15.07 -5.95
CA PHE A 383 1.44 14.94 -7.37
C PHE A 383 2.69 15.14 -8.22
N ARG A 384 3.32 14.04 -8.64
CA ARG A 384 4.57 14.10 -9.42
C ARG A 384 4.38 14.85 -10.76
N PRO A 385 5.16 15.92 -11.02
CA PRO A 385 5.15 16.57 -12.32
C PRO A 385 5.89 15.73 -13.36
N VAL A 386 5.31 15.67 -14.57
CA VAL A 386 5.92 15.12 -15.79
C VAL A 386 5.85 16.21 -16.84
N ASN A 387 6.99 16.59 -17.41
CA ASN A 387 7.10 17.69 -18.39
C ASN A 387 6.44 18.99 -17.89
N GLY A 388 6.61 19.32 -16.61
CA GLY A 388 6.04 20.52 -15.99
C GLY A 388 4.56 20.39 -15.56
N VAL A 389 3.86 19.31 -15.91
CA VAL A 389 2.45 19.12 -15.56
C VAL A 389 2.29 18.12 -14.41
N THR A 390 1.65 18.56 -13.32
CA THR A 390 1.42 17.77 -12.11
C THR A 390 0.49 16.57 -12.38
N GLY A 391 0.58 15.55 -11.53
CA GLY A 391 -0.16 14.30 -11.70
C GLY A 391 -1.67 14.48 -11.71
N ASP A 392 -2.20 15.30 -10.80
CA ASP A 392 -3.61 15.71 -10.72
C ASP A 392 -4.14 16.29 -12.03
N LYS A 393 -3.42 17.25 -12.62
CA LYS A 393 -3.80 17.88 -13.89
C LYS A 393 -3.79 16.89 -15.05
N ARG A 394 -2.74 16.05 -15.15
CA ARG A 394 -2.63 15.02 -16.19
C ARG A 394 -3.76 14.00 -16.10
N VAL A 395 -4.19 13.66 -14.89
CA VAL A 395 -5.32 12.75 -14.65
C VAL A 395 -6.61 13.34 -15.19
N VAL A 396 -6.93 14.58 -14.81
CA VAL A 396 -8.16 15.26 -15.27
C VAL A 396 -8.20 15.37 -16.79
N GLU A 397 -7.09 15.75 -17.41
CA GLU A 397 -6.96 15.79 -18.87
C GLU A 397 -7.19 14.41 -19.50
N SER A 398 -6.55 13.36 -18.98
CA SER A 398 -6.68 12.01 -19.53
C SER A 398 -8.11 11.45 -19.44
N LEU A 399 -8.81 11.70 -18.33
CA LEU A 399 -10.19 11.27 -18.15
C LEU A 399 -11.13 12.03 -19.10
N SER A 400 -10.93 13.33 -19.27
CA SER A 400 -11.71 14.14 -20.21
C SER A 400 -11.57 13.64 -21.65
N VAL A 401 -10.35 13.29 -22.07
CA VAL A 401 -10.08 12.71 -23.40
C VAL A 401 -10.72 11.34 -23.57
N ASN A 402 -10.67 10.47 -22.55
CA ASN A 402 -11.27 9.14 -22.61
C ASN A 402 -12.79 9.21 -22.72
N ILE A 403 -13.44 10.12 -21.99
CA ILE A 403 -14.89 10.35 -22.10
C ILE A 403 -15.24 10.84 -23.49
N ALA A 404 -14.55 11.86 -24.02
CA ALA A 404 -14.80 12.38 -25.37
C ALA A 404 -14.71 11.26 -26.44
N LYS A 405 -13.68 10.40 -26.35
CA LYS A 405 -13.55 9.22 -27.23
C LYS A 405 -14.69 8.22 -27.08
N SER A 406 -15.15 7.98 -25.85
CA SER A 406 -16.27 7.07 -25.59
C SER A 406 -17.60 7.62 -26.13
N GLU A 407 -17.80 8.93 -26.04
CA GLU A 407 -18.97 9.63 -26.58
C GLU A 407 -18.96 9.63 -28.11
N GLU A 408 -17.81 9.90 -28.74
CA GLU A 408 -17.64 9.78 -30.20
C GLU A 408 -17.89 8.35 -30.69
N ALA A 409 -17.37 7.34 -29.99
CA ALA A 409 -17.60 5.94 -30.32
C ALA A 409 -19.08 5.54 -30.18
N ASN A 410 -19.77 6.03 -29.15
CA ASN A 410 -21.20 5.80 -28.96
C ASN A 410 -22.06 6.55 -29.99
N GLN A 411 -21.67 7.76 -30.40
CA GLN A 411 -22.33 8.47 -31.50
C GLN A 411 -22.13 7.76 -32.84
N GLY A 412 -20.95 7.20 -33.09
CA GLY A 412 -20.66 6.39 -34.28
C GLY A 412 -21.51 5.11 -34.34
N LYS A 413 -21.68 4.42 -33.19
CA LYS A 413 -22.56 3.25 -33.08
C LYS A 413 -24.04 3.60 -33.32
N ARG A 414 -24.54 4.68 -32.72
CA ARG A 414 -25.93 5.15 -32.95
C ARG A 414 -26.19 5.52 -34.41
N LYS A 415 -25.23 6.19 -35.08
CA LYS A 415 -25.33 6.50 -36.51
C LYS A 415 -25.30 5.25 -37.39
N ALA A 416 -24.54 4.23 -37.02
CA ALA A 416 -24.52 2.95 -37.74
C ALA A 416 -25.82 2.15 -37.56
N GLU A 417 -26.41 2.19 -36.36
CA GLU A 417 -27.73 1.60 -36.08
C GLU A 417 -28.85 2.33 -36.85
N ASP A 418 -28.85 3.66 -36.89
CA ASP A 418 -29.82 4.45 -37.67
C ASP A 418 -29.72 4.21 -39.19
N GLN A 419 -28.54 3.87 -39.71
CA GLN A 419 -28.35 3.49 -41.12
C GLN A 419 -28.86 2.08 -41.43
N LEU A 420 -28.85 1.17 -40.45
CA LEU A 420 -29.39 -0.20 -40.60
C LEU A 420 -30.92 -0.23 -40.56
N VAL A 421 -31.56 0.72 -39.87
CA VAL A 421 -33.04 0.84 -39.83
C VAL A 421 -33.62 1.46 -41.12
N ASN A 422 -32.81 2.17 -41.91
CA ASN A 422 -33.23 2.86 -43.14
C ASN A 422 -32.98 2.08 -44.45
N VAL A 423 -32.77 0.76 -44.40
CA VAL A 423 -32.69 -0.06 -45.62
C VAL A 423 -34.10 -0.23 -46.22
N PRO A 424 -34.39 0.25 -47.44
CA PRO A 424 -35.71 0.09 -48.04
C PRO A 424 -35.99 -1.39 -48.28
N LYS A 425 -37.11 -1.91 -47.77
CA LYS A 425 -37.58 -3.25 -48.10
C LYS A 425 -37.81 -3.31 -49.62
N LYS A 426 -36.97 -4.04 -50.34
CA LYS A 426 -37.23 -4.39 -51.73
C LYS A 426 -38.41 -5.36 -51.77
N ASP A 427 -39.45 -4.96 -52.48
CA ASP A 427 -40.61 -5.79 -52.78
C ASP A 427 -40.18 -7.08 -53.47
N ILE A 428 -40.44 -8.21 -52.82
CA ILE A 428 -40.35 -9.53 -53.43
C ILE A 428 -41.69 -9.76 -54.15
N LYS A 429 -41.69 -9.65 -55.48
CA LYS A 429 -42.79 -10.17 -56.31
C LYS A 429 -42.56 -11.67 -56.56
N ILE A 430 -43.63 -12.44 -56.31
CA ILE A 430 -43.77 -13.89 -56.48
C ILE A 430 -43.47 -14.32 -57.91
#